data_AF-A0A7R9WII4-F1
#
_entry.id   AF-A0A7R9WII4-F1
#
_cell.length_a   1.000
_cell.length_b   1.000
_cell.length_c   1.000
_cell.angle_alpha   90.00
_cell.angle_beta   90.00
_cell.angle_gamma   90.00
#
_symmetry.space_group_name_H-M   'P 1'
#
loop_
_entity.id
_entity.type
_entity.pdbx_description
1 polymer ?
#
loop_
_entity_poly.entity_id
_entity_poly.type
_entity_poly.pdbx_seq_one_letter_code
_entity_poly.pdbx_strand_id
1 'polypeptide(L)'
;DEDVEDKFVLPDEVEDDLPCGMTPVLRRELILSILSNATDAALLQTPSDPRSTAAEWLIGQDELYLCPSDPKLVQRWTLALVYFSTGGDDWFKCSAEPSQQEQEAEQECGEVYPFQSGEDRFLSALNECRWAGIKCNEDLCVTEVEFELNNLIG
;
A
#
# COMPACT_ATOMS: atom_id res chain seq x y z
N ASP A 1 -47.54 38.09 -18.57
CA ASP A 1 -46.13 38.51 -18.51
C ASP A 1 -45.65 38.37 -17.07
N GLU A 2 -44.74 37.49 -16.67
CA GLU A 2 -43.93 36.45 -17.32
C GLU A 2 -43.59 35.46 -16.18
N ASP A 3 -43.84 34.17 -16.39
CA ASP A 3 -43.38 33.10 -15.52
C ASP A 3 -41.87 32.92 -15.72
N VAL A 4 -41.07 33.29 -14.71
CA VAL A 4 -39.64 32.96 -14.68
C VAL A 4 -39.48 31.67 -13.87
N GLU A 5 -39.50 30.53 -14.56
CA GLU A 5 -39.02 29.28 -13.99
C GLU A 5 -37.52 29.41 -13.74
N ASP A 6 -37.15 29.51 -12.47
CA ASP A 6 -35.78 29.41 -11.99
C ASP A 6 -35.31 27.96 -12.19
N LYS A 7 -34.72 27.70 -13.37
CA LYS A 7 -34.04 26.43 -13.64
C LYS A 7 -32.78 26.38 -12.79
N PHE A 8 -32.87 25.68 -11.67
CA PHE A 8 -31.71 25.16 -10.96
C PHE A 8 -30.98 24.18 -11.89
N VAL A 9 -30.00 24.72 -12.64
CA VAL A 9 -29.07 23.92 -13.43
C VAL A 9 -28.13 23.26 -12.42
N LEU A 10 -28.38 21.98 -12.14
CA LEU A 10 -27.37 21.11 -11.56
C LEU A 10 -26.19 21.10 -12.55
N PRO A 11 -24.95 21.34 -12.11
CA PRO A 11 -23.81 21.03 -12.94
C PRO A 11 -23.75 19.51 -13.06
N ASP A 12 -24.36 18.99 -14.14
CA ASP A 12 -23.85 17.80 -14.81
C ASP A 12 -22.35 18.04 -15.06
N GLU A 13 -21.50 17.03 -14.84
CA GLU A 13 -20.04 17.00 -15.08
C GLU A 13 -19.09 17.12 -13.86
N VAL A 14 -19.25 16.24 -12.85
CA VAL A 14 -18.12 15.86 -11.97
C VAL A 14 -18.02 14.33 -11.75
N GLU A 15 -18.42 13.52 -12.73
CA GLU A 15 -18.31 12.05 -12.63
C GLU A 15 -17.11 11.44 -13.38
N ASP A 16 -16.44 12.19 -14.27
CA ASP A 16 -15.50 11.61 -15.24
C ASP A 16 -14.03 11.47 -14.77
N ASP A 17 -13.68 11.84 -13.53
CA ASP A 17 -12.29 11.73 -13.03
C ASP A 17 -12.17 11.21 -11.59
N LEU A 18 -13.11 10.37 -11.15
CA LEU A 18 -12.95 9.66 -9.89
C LEU A 18 -11.95 8.51 -10.05
N PRO A 19 -10.86 8.45 -9.25
CA PRO A 19 -9.98 7.29 -9.22
C PRO A 19 -10.77 6.00 -9.03
N CYS A 20 -10.49 4.97 -9.84
CA CYS A 20 -11.20 3.69 -9.85
C CYS A 20 -12.69 3.75 -10.24
N GLY A 21 -13.19 4.88 -10.75
CA GLY A 21 -14.60 5.05 -11.11
C GLY A 21 -15.55 4.98 -9.92
N MET A 22 -15.09 5.36 -8.72
CA MET A 22 -15.88 5.29 -7.48
C MET A 22 -15.46 6.35 -6.47
N THR A 23 -16.34 6.64 -5.51
CA THR A 23 -16.02 7.56 -4.42
C THR A 23 -14.96 6.97 -3.48
N PRO A 24 -14.16 7.80 -2.77
CA PRO A 24 -13.21 7.31 -1.78
C PRO A 24 -13.85 6.45 -0.67
N VAL A 25 -15.10 6.77 -0.29
CA VAL A 25 -15.88 5.99 0.69
C VAL A 25 -16.17 4.59 0.16
N LEU A 26 -16.69 4.50 -1.08
CA LEU A 26 -16.98 3.20 -1.70
C LEU A 26 -15.70 2.39 -1.93
N ARG A 27 -14.60 3.04 -2.36
CA ARG A 27 -13.29 2.39 -2.50
C ARG A 27 -12.84 1.77 -1.18
N ARG A 28 -12.91 2.52 -0.08
CA ARG A 28 -12.55 2.05 1.26
C ARG A 28 -13.39 0.84 1.68
N GLU A 29 -14.72 0.93 1.52
CA GLU A 29 -15.63 -0.17 1.88
C GLU A 29 -15.33 -1.45 1.09
N LEU A 30 -15.10 -1.34 -0.22
CA LEU A 30 -14.77 -2.48 -1.08
C LEU A 30 -13.40 -3.08 -0.73
N ILE A 31 -12.38 -2.26 -0.48
CA ILE A 31 -11.06 -2.76 -0.06
C ILE A 31 -11.17 -3.50 1.26
N LEU A 32 -11.81 -2.92 2.29
CA LEU A 32 -11.98 -3.58 3.59
C LEU A 32 -12.77 -4.89 3.47
N SER A 33 -13.80 -4.92 2.61
CA SER A 33 -14.54 -6.15 2.32
C SER A 33 -13.65 -7.22 1.68
N ILE A 34 -12.77 -6.88 0.74
CA ILE A 34 -11.84 -7.82 0.12
C ILE A 34 -10.82 -8.34 1.15
N LEU A 35 -10.22 -7.45 1.95
CA LEU A 35 -9.23 -7.82 2.95
C LEU A 35 -9.81 -8.72 4.06
N SER A 36 -11.10 -8.56 4.38
CA SER A 36 -11.79 -9.43 5.35
C SER A 36 -11.91 -10.90 4.91
N ASN A 37 -11.64 -11.22 3.64
CA ASN A 37 -11.54 -12.61 3.18
C ASN A 37 -10.18 -13.25 3.53
N ALA A 38 -9.16 -12.43 3.82
CA ALA A 38 -7.81 -12.87 4.14
C ALA A 38 -7.49 -12.80 5.64
N THR A 39 -8.28 -12.05 6.43
CA THR A 39 -8.06 -11.87 7.88
C THR A 39 -9.36 -11.62 8.63
N ASP A 40 -9.31 -11.66 9.96
CA ASP A 40 -10.47 -11.33 10.80
C ASP A 40 -10.85 -9.86 10.65
N ALA A 41 -12.10 -9.60 10.24
CA ALA A 41 -12.65 -8.26 10.05
C ALA A 41 -12.53 -7.37 11.31
N ALA A 42 -12.58 -7.97 12.51
CA ALA A 42 -12.42 -7.22 13.76
C ALA A 42 -11.02 -6.61 13.89
N LEU A 43 -9.99 -7.29 13.37
CA LEU A 43 -8.60 -6.83 13.46
C LEU A 43 -8.31 -5.68 12.49
N LEU A 44 -9.02 -5.62 11.35
CA LEU A 44 -8.97 -4.48 10.44
C LEU A 44 -9.52 -3.19 11.06
N GLN A 45 -10.36 -3.31 12.10
CA GLN A 45 -10.96 -2.20 12.83
C GLN A 45 -10.31 -1.93 14.19
N THR A 46 -9.31 -2.73 14.59
CA THR A 46 -8.64 -2.59 15.88
C THR A 46 -7.52 -1.57 15.75
N PRO A 47 -7.60 -0.39 16.42
CA PRO A 47 -6.54 0.60 16.35
C PRO A 47 -5.21 0.00 16.81
N SER A 48 -4.11 0.42 16.20
CA SER A 48 -2.74 -0.08 16.45
C SER A 48 -2.47 -1.56 16.11
N ASP A 49 -3.47 -2.31 15.65
CA ASP A 49 -3.22 -3.64 15.09
C ASP A 49 -2.51 -3.51 13.73
N PRO A 50 -1.42 -4.26 13.46
CA PRO A 50 -0.70 -4.17 12.18
C PRO A 50 -1.58 -4.37 10.94
N ARG A 51 -2.64 -5.19 11.03
CA ARG A 51 -3.60 -5.40 9.93
C ARG A 51 -4.42 -4.14 9.66
N SER A 52 -4.86 -3.47 10.72
CA SER A 52 -5.55 -2.18 10.62
C SER A 52 -4.60 -1.13 10.05
N THR A 53 -3.38 -0.99 10.59
CA THR A 53 -2.38 -0.03 10.11
C THR A 53 -2.03 -0.23 8.62
N ALA A 54 -1.79 -1.49 8.21
CA ALA A 54 -1.52 -1.82 6.81
C ALA A 54 -2.71 -1.50 5.89
N ALA A 55 -3.93 -1.76 6.33
CA ALA A 55 -5.14 -1.42 5.57
C ALA A 55 -5.31 0.10 5.44
N GLU A 56 -5.11 0.86 6.51
CA GLU A 56 -5.18 2.33 6.48
C GLU A 56 -4.11 2.93 5.56
N TRP A 57 -2.88 2.41 5.61
CA TRP A 57 -1.82 2.80 4.69
C TRP A 57 -2.23 2.56 3.23
N LEU A 58 -2.67 1.34 2.89
CA LEU A 58 -3.10 0.98 1.52
C LEU A 58 -4.28 1.84 1.01
N ILE A 59 -5.19 2.19 1.92
CA ILE A 59 -6.41 2.92 1.56
C ILE A 59 -6.12 4.41 1.37
N GLY A 60 -5.30 5.01 2.23
CA GLY A 60 -5.18 6.47 2.33
C GLY A 60 -3.79 7.07 2.07
N GLN A 61 -2.73 6.25 2.03
CA GLN A 61 -1.35 6.73 1.93
C GLN A 61 -0.58 6.10 0.77
N ASP A 62 -0.92 4.89 0.35
CA ASP A 62 -0.25 4.20 -0.75
C ASP A 62 -0.41 4.98 -2.06
N GLU A 63 0.72 5.51 -2.56
CA GLU A 63 0.80 6.33 -3.77
C GLU A 63 0.59 5.51 -5.05
N LEU A 64 0.77 4.18 -5.02
CA LEU A 64 0.40 3.33 -6.16
C LEU A 64 -1.13 3.30 -6.36
N TYR A 65 -1.89 3.58 -5.29
CA TYR A 65 -3.33 3.78 -5.30
C TYR A 65 -4.12 2.66 -6.02
N LEU A 66 -3.91 1.41 -5.61
CA LEU A 66 -4.59 0.27 -6.25
C LEU A 66 -6.12 0.36 -6.11
N CYS A 67 -6.83 -0.04 -7.16
CA CYS A 67 -8.28 -0.16 -7.16
C CYS A 67 -8.73 -1.48 -6.52
N PRO A 68 -9.98 -1.58 -6.01
CA PRO A 68 -10.47 -2.82 -5.39
C PRO A 68 -10.43 -4.04 -6.34
N SER A 69 -10.56 -3.81 -7.65
CA SER A 69 -10.49 -4.86 -8.67
C SER A 69 -9.08 -5.30 -9.03
N ASP A 70 -8.04 -4.64 -8.50
CA ASP A 70 -6.67 -4.98 -8.83
C ASP A 70 -6.31 -6.36 -8.23
N PRO A 71 -5.83 -7.31 -9.05
CA PRO A 71 -5.52 -8.66 -8.57
C PRO A 71 -4.35 -8.70 -7.57
N LYS A 72 -3.57 -7.64 -7.44
CA LYS A 72 -2.43 -7.53 -6.51
C LYS A 72 -2.75 -6.78 -5.23
N LEU A 73 -3.98 -6.29 -5.05
CA LEU A 73 -4.41 -5.56 -3.84
C LEU A 73 -4.06 -6.31 -2.55
N VAL A 74 -4.43 -7.61 -2.46
CA VAL A 74 -4.17 -8.43 -1.27
C VAL A 74 -2.68 -8.72 -1.10
N GLN A 75 -1.93 -8.90 -2.19
CA GLN A 75 -0.48 -9.13 -2.14
C GLN A 75 0.25 -7.91 -1.57
N ARG A 76 -0.04 -6.73 -2.11
CA ARG A 76 0.53 -5.45 -1.65
C ARG A 76 0.18 -5.17 -0.19
N TRP A 77 -1.09 -5.39 0.20
CA TRP A 77 -1.51 -5.31 1.60
C TRP A 77 -0.73 -6.28 2.49
N THR A 78 -0.53 -7.53 2.03
CA THR A 78 0.18 -8.56 2.81
C THR A 78 1.63 -8.16 3.07
N LEU A 79 2.32 -7.57 2.10
CA LEU A 79 3.68 -7.10 2.31
C LEU A 79 3.75 -5.85 3.20
N ALA A 80 2.78 -4.93 3.09
CA ALA A 80 2.65 -3.82 4.04
C ALA A 80 2.35 -4.32 5.46
N LEU A 81 1.54 -5.37 5.60
CA LEU A 81 1.32 -6.03 6.88
C LEU A 81 2.62 -6.59 7.46
N VAL A 82 3.46 -7.26 6.66
CA VAL A 82 4.77 -7.72 7.13
C VAL A 82 5.61 -6.54 7.64
N TYR A 83 5.64 -5.43 6.90
CA TYR A 83 6.32 -4.21 7.32
C TYR A 83 5.85 -3.72 8.70
N PHE A 84 4.55 -3.48 8.87
CA PHE A 84 4.02 -2.98 10.14
C PHE A 84 4.07 -4.00 11.28
N SER A 85 3.97 -5.30 10.98
CA SER A 85 4.08 -6.36 11.97
C SER A 85 5.50 -6.57 12.48
N THR A 86 6.52 -6.09 11.78
CA THR A 86 7.92 -6.37 12.10
C THR A 86 8.73 -5.14 12.48
N GLY A 87 8.05 -4.02 12.78
CA GLY A 87 8.70 -2.76 13.11
C GLY A 87 9.42 -2.14 11.91
N GLY A 88 8.77 -2.14 10.73
CA GLY A 88 9.36 -1.70 9.45
C GLY A 88 10.06 -0.34 9.45
N ASP A 89 9.59 0.60 10.25
CA ASP A 89 10.20 1.93 10.39
C ASP A 89 11.59 1.88 11.05
N ASP A 90 11.87 0.82 11.82
CA ASP A 90 13.13 0.57 12.53
C ASP A 90 14.00 -0.50 11.84
N TRP A 91 13.65 -0.90 10.61
CA TRP A 91 14.49 -1.79 9.81
C TRP A 91 15.83 -1.12 9.50
N PHE A 92 16.90 -1.91 9.45
CA PHE A 92 18.24 -1.38 9.19
C PHE A 92 18.40 -0.88 7.76
N LYS A 93 17.66 -1.46 6.82
CA LYS A 93 17.73 -1.15 5.40
C LYS A 93 16.35 -1.16 4.78
N CYS A 94 16.16 -0.28 3.81
CA CYS A 94 15.00 -0.29 2.92
C CYS A 94 13.65 -0.15 3.64
N SER A 95 13.65 0.40 4.85
CA SER A 95 12.45 0.97 5.48
C SER A 95 11.85 2.05 4.57
N ALA A 96 10.56 2.36 4.79
CA ALA A 96 9.86 3.35 3.97
C ALA A 96 10.59 4.70 3.97
N GLU A 97 11.09 5.09 5.13
CA GLU A 97 11.98 6.23 5.31
C GLU A 97 13.39 5.76 5.68
N PRO A 98 14.46 6.32 5.09
CA PRO A 98 15.82 5.91 5.39
C PRO A 98 16.19 6.17 6.84
N SER A 99 16.76 5.18 7.52
CA SER A 99 17.36 5.36 8.84
C SER A 99 18.53 6.35 8.79
N GLN A 100 18.88 6.95 9.92
CA GLN A 100 20.05 7.85 9.99
C GLN A 100 21.34 7.13 9.52
N GLN A 101 21.48 5.85 9.85
CA GLN A 101 22.63 5.04 9.42
C GLN A 101 22.67 4.84 7.90
N GLU A 102 21.53 4.60 7.25
CA GLU A 102 21.47 4.52 5.78
C GLU A 102 21.80 5.85 5.11
N GLN A 103 21.30 6.97 5.64
CA GLN A 103 21.56 8.31 5.11
C GLN A 103 23.05 8.65 5.18
N GLU A 104 23.72 8.31 6.29
CA GLU A 104 25.16 8.52 6.46
C GLU A 104 26.01 7.58 5.59
N ALA A 105 25.50 6.38 5.28
CA ALA A 105 26.20 5.40 4.46
C ALA A 105 26.06 5.65 2.94
N GLU A 106 25.25 6.63 2.51
CA GLU A 106 24.86 6.85 1.11
C GLU A 106 24.37 5.54 0.44
N GLN A 107 23.73 4.67 1.23
CA GLN A 107 23.40 3.32 0.81
C GLN A 107 22.08 3.32 0.03
N GLU A 108 22.15 2.97 -1.25
CA GLU A 108 20.98 2.70 -2.06
C GLU A 108 20.31 1.40 -1.63
N CYS A 109 18.98 1.39 -1.67
CA CYS A 109 18.20 0.22 -1.28
C CYS A 109 18.42 -0.91 -2.29
N GLY A 110 18.55 -2.15 -1.82
CA GLY A 110 18.68 -3.32 -2.69
C GLY A 110 20.01 -3.49 -3.46
N GLU A 111 20.87 -2.46 -3.53
CA GLU A 111 22.15 -2.55 -4.25
C GLU A 111 23.24 -3.34 -3.51
N VAL A 112 23.05 -3.59 -2.22
CA VAL A 112 24.05 -4.23 -1.36
C VAL A 112 23.39 -5.29 -0.47
N TYR A 113 24.10 -6.40 -0.30
CA TYR A 113 23.79 -7.52 0.60
C TYR A 113 23.01 -7.08 1.87
N PRO A 114 21.94 -7.79 2.26
CA PRO A 114 21.60 -9.15 1.83
C PRO A 114 20.61 -9.26 0.66
N PHE A 115 19.95 -8.18 0.24
CA PHE A 115 18.90 -8.27 -0.77
C PHE A 115 19.47 -8.67 -2.14
N GLN A 116 18.91 -9.73 -2.72
CA GLN A 116 19.27 -10.21 -4.07
C GLN A 116 18.26 -9.81 -5.15
N SER A 117 17.20 -9.09 -4.76
CA SER A 117 16.12 -8.64 -5.63
C SER A 117 15.50 -7.35 -5.09
N GLY A 118 14.92 -6.55 -5.99
CA GLY A 118 14.33 -5.26 -5.66
C GLY A 118 15.36 -4.20 -5.27
N GLU A 119 15.07 -2.95 -5.61
CA GLU A 119 15.97 -1.79 -5.40
C GLU A 119 15.24 -0.64 -4.70
N ASP A 120 13.95 -0.82 -4.44
CA ASP A 120 13.06 0.23 -3.98
C ASP A 120 12.66 0.00 -2.52
N ARG A 121 12.43 1.10 -1.80
CA ARG A 121 12.01 1.05 -0.38
C ARG A 121 10.64 0.42 -0.25
N PHE A 122 10.41 -0.23 0.89
CA PHE A 122 9.07 -0.69 1.25
C PHE A 122 8.09 0.48 1.29
N LEU A 123 6.83 0.19 0.99
CA LEU A 123 5.75 1.18 0.94
C LEU A 123 5.94 2.31 -0.09
N SER A 124 6.94 2.23 -0.97
CA SER A 124 7.10 3.17 -2.09
C SER A 124 5.96 3.05 -3.10
N ALA A 125 5.74 4.10 -3.88
CA ALA A 125 4.73 4.18 -4.94
C ALA A 125 4.87 3.13 -6.06
N LEU A 126 5.98 2.39 -6.09
CA LEU A 126 6.24 1.38 -7.11
C LEU A 126 5.56 0.05 -6.78
N ASN A 127 5.39 -0.78 -7.80
CA ASN A 127 4.87 -2.14 -7.62
C ASN A 127 5.75 -2.90 -6.61
N GLU A 128 5.14 -3.67 -5.72
CA GLU A 128 5.83 -4.34 -4.62
C GLU A 128 6.91 -5.33 -5.09
N CYS A 129 6.85 -5.82 -6.34
CA CYS A 129 7.91 -6.62 -6.95
C CYS A 129 9.24 -5.86 -7.15
N ARG A 130 9.23 -4.54 -6.98
CA ARG A 130 10.42 -3.68 -6.98
C ARG A 130 10.98 -3.45 -5.58
N TRP A 131 10.21 -3.74 -4.53
CA TRP A 131 10.66 -3.55 -3.15
C TRP A 131 11.81 -4.52 -2.83
N ALA A 132 12.82 -4.04 -2.11
CA ALA A 132 13.99 -4.84 -1.80
C ALA A 132 13.65 -6.15 -1.08
N GLY A 133 14.32 -7.23 -1.47
CA GLY A 133 14.05 -8.58 -0.97
C GLY A 133 12.76 -9.21 -1.51
N ILE A 134 12.00 -8.54 -2.37
CA ILE A 134 10.80 -9.11 -3.00
C ILE A 134 11.12 -9.56 -4.43
N LYS A 135 10.83 -10.83 -4.70
CA LYS A 135 10.93 -11.39 -6.05
C LYS A 135 9.58 -11.88 -6.51
N CYS A 136 9.26 -11.57 -7.76
CA CYS A 136 8.04 -12.00 -8.41
C CYS A 136 8.30 -12.86 -9.64
N ASN A 137 7.29 -13.63 -10.03
CA ASN A 137 7.23 -14.27 -11.33
C ASN A 137 6.77 -13.28 -12.43
N GLU A 138 6.62 -13.79 -13.66
CA GLU A 138 6.19 -13.00 -14.83
C GLU A 138 4.79 -12.39 -14.69
N ASP A 139 3.93 -13.00 -13.86
CA ASP A 139 2.56 -12.50 -13.57
C ASP A 139 2.53 -11.49 -12.43
N LEU A 140 3.70 -11.01 -11.96
CA LEU A 140 3.85 -10.12 -10.80
C LEU A 140 3.29 -10.73 -9.50
N CYS A 141 3.26 -12.06 -9.39
CA CYS A 141 2.99 -12.74 -8.13
C CYS A 141 4.29 -12.88 -7.34
N VAL A 142 4.27 -12.49 -6.08
CA VAL A 142 5.40 -12.67 -5.16
C VAL A 142 5.67 -14.16 -4.98
N THR A 143 6.92 -14.55 -5.22
CA THR A 143 7.39 -15.93 -5.09
C THR A 143 8.45 -16.10 -4.01
N GLU A 144 9.20 -15.05 -3.71
CA GLU A 144 10.24 -15.08 -2.68
C GLU A 144 10.24 -13.76 -1.91
N VAL A 145 10.57 -13.85 -0.62
CA VAL A 145 10.64 -12.75 0.33
C VAL A 145 11.90 -12.93 1.18
N GLU A 146 12.84 -12.00 1.08
CA GLU A 146 14.16 -12.05 1.72
C GLU A 146 14.34 -10.85 2.67
N PHE A 147 14.36 -11.12 3.97
CA PHE A 147 14.53 -10.08 5.01
C PHE A 147 15.69 -10.35 5.97
N GLU A 148 16.58 -11.28 5.62
CA GLU A 148 17.66 -11.67 6.51
C GLU A 148 18.43 -10.46 7.03
N LEU A 149 18.81 -10.49 8.31
CA LEU A 149 19.65 -9.46 8.94
C LEU A 149 19.05 -8.03 8.92
N ASN A 150 17.74 -7.87 8.75
CA ASN A 150 17.09 -6.55 8.66
C ASN A 150 16.33 -6.10 9.92
N ASN A 151 16.73 -6.58 11.11
CA ASN A 151 16.13 -6.18 12.39
C ASN A 151 14.61 -6.42 12.51
N LEU A 152 14.10 -7.56 12.03
CA LEU A 152 12.67 -7.87 12.18
C LEU A 152 12.33 -8.11 13.65
N ILE A 153 11.34 -7.39 14.18
CA ILE A 153 10.86 -7.52 15.56
C ILE A 153 9.34 -7.77 15.54
N GLY A 154 8.87 -8.88 16.10
CA GLY A 154 7.44 -9.24 16.12
C GLY A 154 6.99 -9.93 17.39
#